data_AF-A0A844EET3-F1
#
_entry.id   AF-A0A844EET3-F1
#
_cell.length_a   1.000
_cell.length_b   1.000
_cell.length_c   1.000
_cell.angle_alpha   90.00
_cell.angle_beta   90.00
_cell.angle_gamma   90.00
#
_symmetry.space_group_name_H-M   'P 1'
#
loop_
_entity.id
_entity.type
_entity.pdbx_description
1 polymer ?
#
loop_
_entity_poly.entity_id
_entity_poly.type
_entity_poly.pdbx_seq_one_letter_code
_entity_poly.pdbx_strand_id
1 'polypeptide(L)'
;MTSNLKKSLFVSLVALGFVAAAGTATAQSANAKSYARVTSNHKMTSTPTSRNVNFTGSNALYTKAGTLRGAKKVASTTTVKKIANSKSSQNNVRAYRVATTNRGSVYYKVVTYDGAYRGWIYGGKVQSVFGGGITAFDTFKNQNLSSLTDAQQKATYKIASPGTANDGKTVTYKQPAWTQYKVGRAITDSSPYANSTFKIDQVGTRTREGDQWVHITDTTNANSPANGWILYSGLKQTEAPVADNAIQINLVDPKDNSKVIKSITVTRDGAKKGTNFGYSDNGNWTISMSDRASILNQIRDALNGTSYTLDMLTTAQIAQIAQTNFGSSVNISVNAV
;
A
#
# COMPACT_ATOMS: atom_id res chain seq x y z
N MET A 1 37.00 30.94 61.74
CA MET A 1 35.89 30.47 60.89
C MET A 1 35.72 28.98 61.11
N THR A 2 34.52 28.61 61.56
CA THR A 2 33.84 27.30 61.40
C THR A 2 34.61 26.01 61.73
N SER A 3 34.53 25.60 63.00
CA SER A 3 33.88 24.35 63.50
C SER A 3 33.81 23.11 62.59
N ASN A 4 33.90 21.86 63.04
CA ASN A 4 34.15 21.24 64.33
C ASN A 4 34.14 19.71 64.17
N LEU A 5 34.79 19.06 65.14
CA LEU A 5 34.45 17.78 65.78
C LEU A 5 34.70 16.41 65.10
N LYS A 6 35.71 15.76 65.69
CA LYS A 6 35.92 14.33 65.91
C LYS A 6 34.65 13.61 66.43
N LYS A 7 34.47 12.33 66.07
CA LYS A 7 33.69 11.36 66.87
C LYS A 7 34.42 10.02 66.95
N SER A 8 34.67 9.65 68.21
CA SER A 8 35.18 8.37 68.66
C SER A 8 34.07 7.33 68.77
N LEU A 9 34.52 6.08 68.67
CA LEU A 9 33.86 4.79 68.87
C LEU A 9 33.05 4.70 70.19
N PHE A 10 31.90 4.03 70.16
CA PHE A 10 31.39 3.27 71.30
C PHE A 10 30.74 1.97 70.83
N VAL A 11 31.30 0.87 71.33
CA VAL A 11 30.78 -0.50 71.30
C VAL A 11 29.81 -0.62 72.49
N SER A 12 28.65 -1.25 72.28
CA SER A 12 27.86 -1.79 73.39
C SER A 12 27.36 -3.20 73.05
N LEU A 13 27.93 -4.16 73.77
CA LEU A 13 27.40 -5.49 74.04
C LEU A 13 26.09 -5.38 74.83
N VAL A 14 25.05 -6.12 74.44
CA VAL A 14 24.14 -6.78 75.38
C VAL A 14 23.77 -8.14 74.81
N ALA A 15 24.03 -9.20 75.58
CA ALA A 15 23.58 -10.56 75.36
C ALA A 15 22.61 -10.97 76.48
N LEU A 16 21.80 -11.99 76.18
CA LEU A 16 21.01 -12.88 77.05
C LEU A 16 19.57 -12.46 77.41
N GLY A 17 18.65 -13.31 76.97
CA GLY A 17 17.25 -13.36 77.36
C GLY A 17 16.51 -14.47 76.60
N PHE A 18 16.85 -15.73 76.88
CA PHE A 18 16.10 -16.90 76.42
C PHE A 18 14.80 -16.99 77.23
N VAL A 19 13.64 -16.89 76.56
CA VAL A 19 12.38 -17.45 77.08
C VAL A 19 11.82 -18.35 75.99
N ALA A 20 12.00 -19.65 76.21
CA ALA A 20 11.32 -20.69 75.46
C ALA A 20 9.83 -20.67 75.85
N ALA A 21 9.02 -19.95 75.09
CA ALA A 21 7.61 -20.25 75.01
C ALA A 21 7.43 -21.38 73.99
N ALA A 22 7.20 -22.60 74.49
CA ALA A 22 6.65 -23.70 73.71
C ALA A 22 5.21 -23.35 73.31
N GLY A 23 5.06 -22.45 72.35
CA GLY A 23 3.85 -22.28 71.58
C GLY A 23 4.03 -23.10 70.32
N THR A 24 3.16 -24.07 70.09
CA THR A 24 2.95 -24.67 68.77
C THR A 24 2.45 -23.57 67.83
N ALA A 25 3.36 -22.73 67.35
CA ALA A 25 3.10 -21.89 66.21
C ALA A 25 2.85 -22.85 65.06
N THR A 26 1.62 -22.88 64.58
CA THR A 26 1.32 -23.28 63.21
C THR A 26 2.23 -22.43 62.32
N ALA A 27 3.41 -22.97 62.02
CA ALA A 27 4.31 -22.39 61.05
C ALA A 27 3.53 -22.35 59.75
N GLN A 28 2.94 -21.19 59.48
CA GLN A 28 2.26 -20.92 58.24
C GLN A 28 3.37 -20.91 57.21
N SER A 29 3.61 -22.07 56.60
CA SER A 29 4.61 -22.25 55.57
C SER A 29 4.33 -21.20 54.51
N ALA A 30 5.14 -20.15 54.47
CA ALA A 30 5.06 -19.10 53.47
C ALA A 30 5.26 -19.79 52.12
N ASN A 31 4.16 -20.07 51.42
CA ASN A 31 4.20 -20.84 50.20
C ASN A 31 4.92 -19.99 49.13
N ALA A 32 6.18 -20.34 48.85
CA ALA A 32 7.00 -19.59 47.93
C ALA A 32 6.30 -19.52 46.57
N LYS A 33 6.14 -18.30 46.02
CA LYS A 33 5.48 -18.11 44.73
C LYS A 33 6.19 -18.93 43.65
N SER A 34 5.53 -20.01 43.22
CA SER A 34 6.03 -20.87 42.16
C SER A 34 5.91 -20.17 40.81
N TYR A 35 7.01 -20.10 40.06
CA TYR A 35 7.06 -19.54 38.71
C TYR A 35 7.10 -20.65 37.65
N ALA A 36 6.54 -20.35 36.48
CA ALA A 36 6.69 -21.24 35.34
C ALA A 36 8.16 -21.26 34.85
N ARG A 37 8.53 -22.31 34.12
CA ARG A 37 9.79 -22.45 33.39
C ARG A 37 9.51 -22.69 31.91
N VAL A 38 10.41 -22.28 31.04
CA VAL A 38 10.31 -22.54 29.59
C VAL A 38 10.70 -23.98 29.32
N THR A 39 9.87 -24.72 28.59
CA THR A 39 10.16 -26.09 28.13
C THR A 39 10.58 -26.13 26.66
N SER A 40 10.11 -25.18 25.85
CA SER A 40 10.50 -25.05 24.45
C SER A 40 10.58 -23.59 24.04
N ASN A 41 11.45 -23.25 23.07
CA ASN A 41 11.56 -21.91 22.53
C ASN A 41 12.22 -21.93 21.15
N HIS A 42 11.42 -21.81 20.10
CA HIS A 42 11.90 -21.97 18.74
C HIS A 42 11.51 -20.78 17.86
N LYS A 43 12.32 -20.53 16.83
CA LYS A 43 11.98 -19.59 15.75
C LYS A 43 10.90 -20.23 14.89
N MET A 44 9.91 -19.44 14.48
CA MET A 44 8.89 -19.93 13.56
C MET A 44 9.45 -20.05 12.15
N THR A 45 9.20 -21.19 11.49
CA THR A 45 9.67 -21.53 10.15
C THR A 45 8.62 -21.38 9.06
N SER A 46 7.35 -21.18 9.42
CA SER A 46 6.28 -20.91 8.45
C SER A 46 6.56 -19.65 7.63
N THR A 47 5.93 -19.58 6.45
CA THR A 47 6.02 -18.46 5.52
C THR A 47 5.84 -17.13 6.25
N PRO A 48 6.60 -16.07 5.92
CA PRO A 48 6.39 -14.75 6.52
C PRO A 48 4.91 -14.34 6.47
N THR A 49 4.25 -14.33 5.32
CA THR A 49 2.86 -13.87 5.17
C THR A 49 1.87 -14.48 6.17
N SER A 50 1.99 -15.77 6.50
CA SER A 50 1.09 -16.47 7.44
C SER A 50 1.31 -16.17 8.93
N ARG A 51 2.33 -15.36 9.28
CA ARG A 51 2.64 -14.99 10.68
C ARG A 51 2.21 -13.57 11.04
N ASN A 52 1.34 -12.98 10.23
CA ASN A 52 0.73 -11.69 10.52
C ASN A 52 -0.35 -11.88 11.58
N VAL A 53 -0.28 -11.09 12.64
CA VAL A 53 -1.21 -11.16 13.75
C VAL A 53 -1.71 -9.77 14.10
N ASN A 54 -2.86 -9.72 14.75
CA ASN A 54 -3.31 -8.54 15.47
C ASN A 54 -3.38 -8.88 16.95
N PHE A 55 -3.21 -7.85 17.78
CA PHE A 55 -3.48 -7.98 19.19
C PHE A 55 -4.99 -8.08 19.44
N THR A 56 -5.39 -8.81 20.47
CA THR A 56 -6.79 -8.82 20.95
C THR A 56 -7.02 -7.76 22.03
N GLY A 57 -5.94 -7.36 22.72
CA GLY A 57 -5.94 -6.43 23.85
C GLY A 57 -6.26 -7.06 25.20
N SER A 58 -6.49 -8.39 25.25
CA SER A 58 -6.77 -9.12 26.50
C SER A 58 -5.52 -9.38 27.34
N ASN A 59 -4.33 -9.28 26.76
CA ASN A 59 -3.08 -9.62 27.41
C ASN A 59 -2.02 -8.53 27.17
N ALA A 60 -1.18 -8.30 28.17
CA ALA A 60 -0.05 -7.39 28.07
C ALA A 60 1.13 -8.03 27.33
N LEU A 61 2.04 -7.19 26.85
CA LEU A 61 3.31 -7.60 26.24
C LEU A 61 4.41 -7.59 27.30
N TYR A 62 5.29 -8.61 27.32
CA TYR A 62 6.31 -8.78 28.35
C TYR A 62 7.73 -9.00 27.76
N THR A 63 8.77 -8.82 28.58
CA THR A 63 10.17 -9.04 28.17
C THR A 63 10.50 -10.52 27.93
N LYS A 64 9.78 -11.41 28.61
CA LYS A 64 9.81 -12.88 28.53
C LYS A 64 8.39 -13.39 28.78
N ALA A 65 8.12 -14.70 28.67
CA ALA A 65 6.79 -15.24 28.97
C ALA A 65 6.30 -14.76 30.35
N GLY A 66 5.06 -14.26 30.43
CA GLY A 66 4.57 -13.44 31.55
C GLY A 66 4.52 -14.15 32.90
N THR A 67 4.49 -15.49 32.90
CA THR A 67 4.49 -16.32 34.12
C THR A 67 5.89 -16.70 34.63
N LEU A 68 6.95 -16.29 33.92
CA LEU A 68 8.33 -16.54 34.34
C LEU A 68 8.79 -15.53 35.39
N ARG A 69 9.74 -15.94 36.24
CA ARG A 69 10.38 -15.04 37.20
C ARG A 69 11.05 -13.86 36.49
N GLY A 70 10.76 -12.64 36.98
CA GLY A 70 11.32 -11.40 36.45
C GLY A 70 10.79 -10.99 35.08
N ALA A 71 9.62 -11.48 34.65
CA ALA A 71 8.93 -10.94 33.48
C ALA A 71 8.48 -9.50 33.77
N LYS A 72 8.95 -8.55 32.94
CA LYS A 72 8.58 -7.13 33.03
C LYS A 72 7.61 -6.79 31.91
N LYS A 73 6.64 -5.91 32.18
CA LYS A 73 5.67 -5.43 31.20
C LYS A 73 6.37 -4.46 30.24
N VAL A 74 6.28 -4.75 28.95
CA VAL A 74 6.76 -3.91 27.84
C VAL A 74 5.65 -2.98 27.36
N ALA A 75 4.41 -3.49 27.28
CA ALA A 75 3.22 -2.72 26.96
C ALA A 75 2.04 -3.23 27.79
N SER A 76 1.21 -2.31 28.31
CA SER A 76 -0.01 -2.67 29.04
C SER A 76 -1.09 -3.20 28.11
N THR A 77 -2.11 -3.84 28.68
CA THR A 77 -3.33 -4.23 27.93
C THR A 77 -3.96 -3.03 27.23
N THR A 78 -3.99 -1.86 27.86
CA THR A 78 -4.48 -0.61 27.27
C THR A 78 -3.68 -0.21 26.04
N THR A 79 -2.34 -0.21 26.13
CA THR A 79 -1.47 0.09 24.97
C THR A 79 -1.67 -0.91 23.85
N VAL A 80 -1.69 -2.20 24.18
CA VAL A 80 -1.89 -3.29 23.23
C VAL A 80 -3.27 -3.20 22.55
N LYS A 81 -4.33 -2.80 23.29
CA LYS A 81 -5.67 -2.56 22.74
C LYS A 81 -5.70 -1.33 21.81
N LYS A 82 -4.97 -0.26 22.12
CA LYS A 82 -4.83 0.90 21.23
C LYS A 82 -4.18 0.50 19.90
N ILE A 83 -3.12 -0.31 19.95
CA ILE A 83 -2.45 -0.84 18.75
C ILE A 83 -3.41 -1.76 17.97
N ALA A 84 -4.15 -2.63 18.66
CA ALA A 84 -5.14 -3.52 18.06
C ALA A 84 -6.14 -2.76 17.19
N ASN A 85 -6.64 -1.63 17.70
CA ASN A 85 -7.66 -0.78 17.08
C ASN A 85 -7.09 0.30 16.14
N SER A 86 -5.77 0.34 15.92
CA SER A 86 -5.14 1.36 15.09
C SER A 86 -5.59 1.27 13.62
N LYS A 87 -5.77 2.43 12.98
CA LYS A 87 -6.04 2.53 11.53
C LYS A 87 -4.76 2.63 10.68
N SER A 88 -3.57 2.49 11.29
CA SER A 88 -2.29 2.56 10.59
C SER A 88 -1.62 1.20 10.49
N SER A 89 -1.27 0.76 9.28
CA SER A 89 -0.55 -0.49 9.01
C SER A 89 0.86 -0.53 9.60
N GLN A 90 1.42 0.60 10.02
CA GLN A 90 2.67 0.61 10.81
C GLN A 90 2.51 -0.15 12.15
N ASN A 91 1.28 -0.26 12.64
CA ASN A 91 0.91 -0.99 13.85
C ASN A 91 0.56 -2.46 13.59
N ASN A 92 0.71 -2.96 12.35
CA ASN A 92 0.63 -4.40 12.08
C ASN A 92 1.68 -5.15 12.91
N VAL A 93 1.39 -6.40 13.26
CA VAL A 93 2.22 -7.16 14.18
C VAL A 93 2.65 -8.46 13.51
N ARG A 94 3.91 -8.83 13.71
CA ARG A 94 4.43 -10.12 13.29
C ARG A 94 4.85 -10.98 14.47
N ALA A 95 4.37 -12.22 14.51
CA ALA A 95 4.92 -13.28 15.34
C ALA A 95 6.14 -13.93 14.67
N TYR A 96 7.20 -14.21 15.43
CA TYR A 96 8.44 -14.78 14.87
C TYR A 96 9.12 -15.84 15.74
N ARG A 97 8.67 -16.02 16.99
CA ARG A 97 9.05 -17.16 17.84
C ARG A 97 7.85 -17.64 18.64
N VAL A 98 7.91 -18.88 19.08
CA VAL A 98 6.94 -19.50 19.97
C VAL A 98 7.66 -20.23 21.10
N ALA A 99 7.11 -20.18 22.30
CA ALA A 99 7.64 -20.86 23.47
C ALA A 99 6.51 -21.49 24.29
N THR A 100 6.76 -22.68 24.83
CA THR A 100 5.85 -23.37 25.75
C THR A 100 6.46 -23.36 27.15
N THR A 101 5.61 -23.28 28.17
CA THR A 101 6.02 -23.39 29.57
C THR A 101 5.73 -24.78 30.14
N ASN A 102 6.34 -25.12 31.27
CA ASN A 102 6.03 -26.33 32.03
C ASN A 102 4.58 -26.40 32.55
N ARG A 103 3.80 -25.33 32.40
CA ARG A 103 2.38 -25.26 32.73
C ARG A 103 1.48 -25.35 31.47
N GLY A 104 2.04 -25.73 30.32
CA GLY A 104 1.32 -25.87 29.06
C GLY A 104 0.87 -24.55 28.43
N SER A 105 1.33 -23.40 28.94
CA SER A 105 1.03 -22.10 28.32
C SER A 105 1.93 -21.84 27.13
N VAL A 106 1.35 -21.37 26.03
CA VAL A 106 2.07 -20.95 24.83
C VAL A 106 2.21 -19.43 24.84
N TYR A 107 3.39 -18.95 24.48
CA TYR A 107 3.70 -17.53 24.29
C TYR A 107 4.33 -17.30 22.94
N TYR A 108 3.95 -16.21 22.27
CA TYR A 108 4.54 -15.79 21.02
C TYR A 108 5.42 -14.57 21.22
N LYS A 109 6.61 -14.57 20.60
CA LYS A 109 7.44 -13.37 20.49
C LYS A 109 6.99 -12.60 19.26
N VAL A 110 6.58 -11.35 19.48
CA VAL A 110 5.97 -10.49 18.47
C VAL A 110 6.70 -9.16 18.35
N VAL A 111 6.48 -8.47 17.23
CA VAL A 111 6.97 -7.11 16.99
C VAL A 111 5.98 -6.32 16.14
N THR A 112 5.71 -5.06 16.48
CA THR A 112 4.99 -4.10 15.62
C THR A 112 5.85 -3.75 14.41
N TYR A 113 5.24 -3.42 13.27
CA TYR A 113 6.02 -3.22 12.04
C TYR A 113 6.95 -2.00 12.13
N ASP A 114 6.51 -0.93 12.79
CA ASP A 114 7.34 0.23 13.14
C ASP A 114 8.51 -0.09 14.10
N GLY A 115 8.50 -1.28 14.73
CA GLY A 115 9.50 -1.72 15.68
C GLY A 115 9.35 -1.18 17.10
N ALA A 116 8.36 -0.32 17.37
CA ALA A 116 8.19 0.35 18.65
C ALA A 116 7.96 -0.63 19.82
N TYR A 117 7.23 -1.72 19.57
CA TYR A 117 6.94 -2.73 20.59
C TYR A 117 7.43 -4.11 20.18
N ARG A 118 8.24 -4.72 21.05
CA ARG A 118 8.77 -6.08 20.87
C ARG A 118 8.76 -6.82 22.20
N GLY A 119 8.16 -8.01 22.23
CA GLY A 119 8.08 -8.80 23.45
C GLY A 119 7.35 -10.12 23.27
N TRP A 120 7.00 -10.74 24.39
CA TRP A 120 6.27 -11.99 24.49
C TRP A 120 4.84 -11.73 24.97
N ILE A 121 3.87 -12.32 24.27
CA ILE A 121 2.45 -12.24 24.61
C ILE A 121 1.85 -13.64 24.72
N TYR A 122 0.91 -13.82 25.64
CA TYR A 122 0.23 -15.10 25.84
C TYR A 122 -0.58 -15.48 24.60
N GLY A 123 -0.38 -16.70 24.12
CA GLY A 123 -0.91 -17.25 22.88
C GLY A 123 -1.97 -18.33 23.05
N GLY A 124 -2.36 -18.68 24.29
CA GLY A 124 -3.23 -19.81 24.58
C GLY A 124 -2.46 -21.06 25.05
N LYS A 125 -2.98 -22.24 24.73
CA LYS A 125 -2.40 -23.54 25.11
C LYS A 125 -1.95 -24.41 23.92
N VAL A 126 -2.28 -24.01 22.69
CA VAL A 126 -2.00 -24.77 21.46
C VAL A 126 -0.95 -24.03 20.63
N GLN A 127 0.17 -24.70 20.33
CA GLN A 127 1.34 -24.07 19.71
C GLN A 127 1.13 -23.69 18.23
N SER A 128 0.20 -24.34 17.53
CA SER A 128 -0.11 -24.09 16.12
C SER A 128 -1.20 -23.04 15.90
N VAL A 129 -1.78 -22.49 16.97
CA VAL A 129 -2.91 -21.57 16.90
C VAL A 129 -2.52 -20.22 17.48
N PHE A 130 -2.81 -19.14 16.75
CA PHE A 130 -2.77 -17.79 17.31
C PHE A 130 -4.03 -17.56 18.13
N GLY A 131 -3.91 -17.61 19.46
CA GLY A 131 -5.00 -17.35 20.39
C GLY A 131 -4.61 -16.44 21.55
N GLY A 132 -5.51 -16.30 22.52
CA GLY A 132 -5.29 -15.50 23.71
C GLY A 132 -5.12 -14.01 23.42
N GLY A 133 -3.89 -13.51 23.56
CA GLY A 133 -3.53 -12.10 23.36
C GLY A 133 -3.37 -11.68 21.89
N ILE A 134 -3.38 -12.63 20.97
CA ILE A 134 -3.23 -12.40 19.53
C ILE A 134 -4.23 -13.23 18.73
N THR A 135 -4.46 -12.80 17.49
CA THR A 135 -5.23 -13.52 16.49
C THR A 135 -4.53 -13.39 15.13
N ALA A 136 -4.78 -14.33 14.21
CA ALA A 136 -4.36 -14.18 12.82
C ALA A 136 -4.93 -12.88 12.23
N PHE A 137 -4.18 -12.24 11.33
CA PHE A 137 -4.59 -10.98 10.73
C PHE A 137 -4.11 -10.83 9.30
N ASP A 138 -5.07 -10.73 8.38
CA ASP A 138 -4.78 -10.38 6.99
C ASP A 138 -4.52 -8.89 6.89
N THR A 139 -3.28 -8.52 6.58
CA THR A 139 -2.85 -7.12 6.44
C THR A 139 -3.27 -6.50 5.12
N PHE A 140 -3.59 -7.33 4.13
CA PHE A 140 -3.94 -6.93 2.78
C PHE A 140 -4.96 -7.90 2.21
N LYS A 141 -6.04 -7.38 1.62
CA LYS A 141 -7.06 -8.14 0.95
C LYS A 141 -6.81 -8.07 -0.55
N ASN A 142 -6.24 -9.12 -1.12
CA ASN A 142 -6.06 -9.20 -2.57
C ASN A 142 -7.43 -9.46 -3.22
N GLN A 143 -7.79 -8.62 -4.18
CA GLN A 143 -9.05 -8.65 -4.91
C GLN A 143 -8.83 -8.95 -6.40
N ASN A 144 -7.61 -9.32 -6.80
CA ASN A 144 -7.21 -9.47 -8.20
C ASN A 144 -7.68 -8.24 -9.00
N LEU A 145 -8.33 -8.40 -10.16
CA LEU A 145 -8.85 -7.28 -10.94
C LEU A 145 -10.32 -6.94 -10.66
N SER A 146 -10.98 -7.64 -9.73
CA SER A 146 -12.44 -7.58 -9.58
C SER A 146 -12.98 -6.25 -9.07
N SER A 147 -12.13 -5.40 -8.50
CA SER A 147 -12.50 -4.05 -8.05
C SER A 147 -12.35 -2.98 -9.13
N LEU A 148 -11.88 -3.33 -10.33
CA LEU A 148 -11.75 -2.42 -11.46
C LEU A 148 -12.81 -2.70 -12.51
N THR A 149 -13.28 -1.65 -13.20
CA THR A 149 -14.15 -1.80 -14.37
C THR A 149 -13.36 -2.34 -15.56
N ASP A 150 -14.05 -2.92 -16.56
CA ASP A 150 -13.42 -3.42 -17.78
C ASP A 150 -12.60 -2.34 -18.50
N ALA A 151 -13.10 -1.10 -18.49
CA ALA A 151 -12.40 0.05 -19.05
C ALA A 151 -11.09 0.33 -18.31
N GLN A 152 -11.10 0.26 -16.98
CA GLN A 152 -9.89 0.43 -16.16
C GLN A 152 -8.88 -0.72 -16.36
N GLN A 153 -9.36 -1.95 -16.48
CA GLN A 153 -8.50 -3.11 -16.73
C GLN A 153 -7.80 -3.05 -18.09
N LYS A 154 -8.46 -2.49 -19.11
CA LYS A 154 -7.89 -2.34 -20.47
C LYS A 154 -7.04 -1.08 -20.64
N ALA A 155 -7.16 -0.13 -19.71
CA ALA A 155 -6.43 1.13 -19.78
C ALA A 155 -4.94 0.96 -19.53
N THR A 156 -4.20 2.01 -19.89
CA THR A 156 -2.80 2.18 -19.52
C THR A 156 -2.68 3.33 -18.53
N TYR A 157 -1.60 3.33 -17.76
CA TYR A 157 -1.39 4.25 -16.66
C TYR A 157 0.03 4.80 -16.66
N LYS A 158 0.19 6.01 -16.13
CA LYS A 158 1.48 6.62 -15.78
C LYS A 158 1.50 6.92 -14.28
N ILE A 159 2.69 6.96 -13.70
CA ILE A 159 2.87 7.51 -12.35
C ILE A 159 2.54 9.01 -12.43
N ALA A 160 1.56 9.45 -11.63
CA ALA A 160 1.01 10.80 -11.75
C ALA A 160 2.02 11.90 -11.33
N SER A 161 2.91 11.58 -10.40
CA SER A 161 3.93 12.51 -9.89
C SER A 161 5.24 11.75 -9.65
N PRO A 162 6.04 11.51 -10.71
CA PRO A 162 7.33 10.86 -10.59
C PRO A 162 8.31 11.64 -9.71
N GLY A 163 9.23 10.95 -9.05
CA GLY A 163 10.17 11.52 -8.09
C GLY A 163 10.62 10.51 -7.03
N THR A 164 10.98 10.99 -5.84
CA THR A 164 11.63 10.17 -4.79
C THR A 164 10.81 10.02 -3.49
N ALA A 165 9.63 10.63 -3.43
CA ALA A 165 8.80 10.63 -2.23
C ALA A 165 8.35 9.20 -1.83
N ASN A 166 8.28 8.95 -0.52
CA ASN A 166 7.86 7.68 0.07
C ASN A 166 6.44 7.80 0.65
N ASP A 167 5.47 8.07 -0.21
CA ASP A 167 4.09 8.41 0.15
C ASP A 167 3.05 7.42 -0.40
N GLY A 168 3.50 6.32 -1.01
CA GLY A 168 2.65 5.35 -1.68
C GLY A 168 2.22 5.76 -3.10
N LYS A 169 2.51 6.97 -3.56
CA LYS A 169 2.01 7.55 -4.83
C LYS A 169 3.11 7.89 -5.82
N THR A 170 4.31 8.18 -5.35
CA THR A 170 5.42 8.60 -6.21
C THR A 170 6.29 7.42 -6.66
N VAL A 171 6.46 6.39 -5.83
CA VAL A 171 7.32 5.23 -6.11
C VAL A 171 6.56 3.92 -5.88
N THR A 172 7.07 2.82 -6.44
CA THR A 172 6.46 1.49 -6.28
C THR A 172 7.09 0.69 -5.14
N TYR A 173 6.38 -0.34 -4.67
CA TYR A 173 6.71 -1.16 -3.52
C TYR A 173 6.68 -2.66 -3.86
N LYS A 174 7.53 -3.46 -3.22
CA LYS A 174 7.55 -4.92 -3.45
C LYS A 174 6.26 -5.60 -2.98
N GLN A 175 5.62 -5.00 -1.99
CA GLN A 175 4.29 -5.31 -1.45
C GLN A 175 3.66 -3.98 -1.02
N PRO A 176 2.33 -3.85 -0.95
CA PRO A 176 1.70 -2.63 -0.47
C PRO A 176 2.29 -2.18 0.86
N ALA A 177 2.53 -0.88 1.02
CA ALA A 177 3.33 -0.38 2.14
C ALA A 177 2.78 -0.84 3.49
N TRP A 178 3.69 -1.34 4.34
CA TRP A 178 3.40 -1.82 5.70
C TRP A 178 2.46 -3.05 5.77
N THR A 179 2.31 -3.82 4.70
CA THR A 179 1.56 -5.09 4.74
C THR A 179 2.45 -6.29 5.06
N GLN A 180 3.74 -6.22 4.76
CA GLN A 180 4.72 -7.24 5.14
C GLN A 180 5.89 -6.66 5.94
N TYR A 181 6.23 -7.31 7.06
CA TYR A 181 7.31 -6.87 7.93
C TYR A 181 8.65 -6.83 7.19
N LYS A 182 9.33 -5.67 7.23
CA LYS A 182 10.61 -5.39 6.57
C LYS A 182 10.59 -5.52 5.03
N VAL A 183 9.43 -5.46 4.40
CA VAL A 183 9.32 -5.32 2.95
C VAL A 183 9.16 -3.84 2.61
N GLY A 184 10.03 -3.35 1.72
CA GLY A 184 10.11 -1.93 1.38
C GLY A 184 9.74 -1.64 -0.07
N ARG A 185 10.22 -0.48 -0.52
CA ARG A 185 10.07 0.00 -1.89
C ARG A 185 10.69 -0.96 -2.92
N ALA A 186 10.09 -1.03 -4.10
CA ALA A 186 10.68 -1.70 -5.27
C ALA A 186 11.70 -0.76 -5.92
N ILE A 187 11.34 0.51 -6.12
CA ILE A 187 12.23 1.59 -6.55
C ILE A 187 12.26 2.75 -5.55
N THR A 188 13.37 3.46 -5.46
CA THR A 188 13.50 4.65 -4.61
C THR A 188 13.33 5.97 -5.37
N ASP A 189 13.33 5.89 -6.70
CA ASP A 189 13.17 7.01 -7.62
C ASP A 189 12.40 6.54 -8.85
N SER A 190 11.30 7.22 -9.15
CA SER A 190 10.47 6.96 -10.33
C SER A 190 10.70 7.95 -11.47
N SER A 191 11.56 8.95 -11.30
CA SER A 191 11.88 9.96 -12.33
C SER A 191 12.29 9.36 -13.68
N PRO A 192 13.10 8.27 -13.73
CA PRO A 192 13.44 7.60 -15.00
C PRO A 192 12.25 7.00 -15.74
N TYR A 193 11.12 6.80 -15.05
CA TYR A 193 9.91 6.16 -15.56
C TYR A 193 8.79 7.17 -15.83
N ALA A 194 9.07 8.48 -15.84
CA ALA A 194 8.07 9.53 -16.03
C ALA A 194 7.24 9.36 -17.33
N ASN A 195 7.85 8.78 -18.36
CA ASN A 195 7.20 8.52 -19.65
C ASN A 195 6.79 7.05 -19.85
N SER A 196 7.17 6.14 -18.95
CA SER A 196 6.78 4.73 -19.01
C SER A 196 5.27 4.58 -18.87
N THR A 197 4.70 3.64 -19.61
CA THR A 197 3.28 3.27 -19.47
C THR A 197 3.16 1.91 -18.82
N PHE A 198 2.14 1.76 -17.98
CA PHE A 198 1.94 0.57 -17.18
C PHE A 198 0.53 0.03 -17.34
N LYS A 199 0.37 -1.28 -17.13
CA LYS A 199 -0.92 -1.95 -16.92
C LYS A 199 -1.06 -2.39 -15.48
N ILE A 200 -2.30 -2.56 -15.04
CA ILE A 200 -2.62 -3.13 -13.73
C ILE A 200 -2.92 -4.62 -13.90
N ASP A 201 -2.26 -5.46 -13.10
CA ASP A 201 -2.44 -6.92 -13.11
C ASP A 201 -2.98 -7.45 -11.76
N GLN A 202 -2.87 -6.67 -10.68
CA GLN A 202 -3.46 -7.01 -9.38
C GLN A 202 -3.97 -5.76 -8.65
N VAL A 203 -5.02 -5.93 -7.84
CA VAL A 203 -5.58 -4.90 -6.97
C VAL A 203 -5.89 -5.49 -5.61
N GLY A 204 -5.84 -4.66 -4.58
CA GLY A 204 -6.36 -5.01 -3.27
C GLY A 204 -6.37 -3.82 -2.32
N THR A 205 -6.78 -4.08 -1.09
CA THR A 205 -6.96 -3.04 -0.07
C THR A 205 -6.19 -3.35 1.21
N ARG A 206 -5.53 -2.35 1.80
CA ARG A 206 -4.92 -2.54 3.14
C ARG A 206 -6.00 -2.59 4.19
N THR A 207 -5.91 -3.56 5.09
CA THR A 207 -7.00 -3.85 6.05
C THR A 207 -7.22 -2.73 7.07
N ARG A 208 -6.17 -1.98 7.46
CA ARG A 208 -6.29 -0.92 8.47
C ARG A 208 -6.70 0.43 7.90
N GLU A 209 -6.11 0.82 6.77
CA GLU A 209 -6.39 2.09 6.10
C GLU A 209 -7.61 2.03 5.18
N GLY A 210 -7.90 0.88 4.58
CA GLY A 210 -8.94 0.71 3.56
C GLY A 210 -8.59 1.30 2.20
N ASP A 211 -7.34 1.73 1.99
CA ASP A 211 -6.90 2.31 0.74
C ASP A 211 -6.60 1.26 -0.34
N GLN A 212 -6.90 1.61 -1.58
CA GLN A 212 -6.72 0.73 -2.74
C GLN A 212 -5.29 0.83 -3.28
N TRP A 213 -4.62 -0.31 -3.33
CA TRP A 213 -3.32 -0.50 -3.95
C TRP A 213 -3.46 -1.36 -5.20
N VAL A 214 -2.67 -1.04 -6.21
CA VAL A 214 -2.59 -1.80 -7.46
C VAL A 214 -1.16 -2.20 -7.72
N HIS A 215 -0.96 -3.39 -8.28
CA HIS A 215 0.32 -3.79 -8.85
C HIS A 215 0.36 -3.34 -10.31
N ILE A 216 1.46 -2.70 -10.70
CA ILE A 216 1.68 -2.20 -12.05
C ILE A 216 2.81 -2.95 -12.73
N THR A 217 2.65 -3.18 -14.04
CA THR A 217 3.66 -3.78 -14.92
C THR A 217 3.89 -2.90 -16.13
N ASP A 218 5.16 -2.64 -16.46
CA ASP A 218 5.56 -1.84 -17.61
C ASP A 218 5.16 -2.56 -18.91
N THR A 219 4.55 -1.81 -19.83
CA THR A 219 4.02 -2.36 -21.10
C THR A 219 5.09 -2.73 -22.11
N THR A 220 6.30 -2.20 -21.94
CA THR A 220 7.44 -2.37 -22.86
C THR A 220 8.54 -3.23 -22.27
N ASN A 221 8.63 -3.33 -20.95
CA ASN A 221 9.65 -4.10 -20.25
C ASN A 221 9.07 -4.91 -19.07
N ALA A 222 8.80 -6.19 -19.31
CA ALA A 222 8.28 -7.10 -18.28
C ALA A 222 9.20 -7.24 -17.04
N ASN A 223 10.48 -6.91 -17.15
CA ASN A 223 11.46 -6.96 -16.05
C ASN A 223 11.80 -5.57 -15.48
N SER A 224 10.99 -4.55 -15.78
CA SER A 224 11.20 -3.19 -15.28
C SER A 224 11.29 -3.19 -13.75
N PRO A 225 12.33 -2.57 -13.15
CA PRO A 225 12.43 -2.45 -11.69
C PRO A 225 11.25 -1.70 -11.07
N ALA A 226 10.56 -0.86 -11.86
CA ALA A 226 9.37 -0.14 -11.43
C ALA A 226 8.14 -1.04 -11.24
N ASN A 227 8.15 -2.27 -11.76
CA ASN A 227 7.05 -3.22 -11.56
C ASN A 227 6.86 -3.47 -10.06
N GLY A 228 5.65 -3.22 -9.57
CA GLY A 228 5.39 -3.25 -8.14
C GLY A 228 4.06 -2.60 -7.74
N TRP A 229 3.82 -2.57 -6.44
CA TRP A 229 2.61 -2.02 -5.85
C TRP A 229 2.68 -0.51 -5.66
N ILE A 230 1.59 0.19 -5.95
CA ILE A 230 1.42 1.63 -5.75
C ILE A 230 -0.02 1.92 -5.34
N LEU A 231 -0.28 3.03 -4.65
CA LEU A 231 -1.66 3.49 -4.45
C LEU A 231 -2.29 3.78 -5.80
N TYR A 232 -3.53 3.34 -6.00
CA TYR A 232 -4.25 3.62 -7.24
C TYR A 232 -4.37 5.13 -7.51
N SER A 233 -4.51 5.93 -6.44
CA SER A 233 -4.52 7.40 -6.51
C SER A 233 -3.17 8.05 -6.87
N GLY A 234 -2.08 7.27 -6.92
CA GLY A 234 -0.78 7.71 -7.43
C GLY A 234 -0.63 7.53 -8.94
N LEU A 235 -1.64 6.99 -9.61
CA LEU A 235 -1.63 6.79 -11.06
C LEU A 235 -2.53 7.80 -11.76
N LYS A 236 -2.11 8.17 -12.96
CA LYS A 236 -2.96 8.86 -13.93
C LYS A 236 -3.22 7.89 -15.07
N GLN A 237 -4.48 7.63 -15.36
CA GLN A 237 -4.87 6.89 -16.55
C GLN A 237 -4.39 7.66 -17.78
N THR A 238 -3.64 7.02 -18.65
CA THR A 238 -3.38 7.56 -19.99
C THR A 238 -4.61 7.34 -20.83
N GLU A 239 -4.90 8.26 -21.76
CA GLU A 239 -6.01 8.05 -22.69
C GLU A 239 -5.88 6.67 -23.34
N ALA A 240 -7.01 6.00 -23.54
CA ALA A 240 -7.01 4.69 -24.17
C ALA A 240 -6.27 4.83 -25.51
N PRO A 241 -5.32 3.93 -25.83
CA PRO A 241 -4.65 4.00 -27.11
C PRO A 241 -5.71 3.95 -28.22
N VAL A 242 -5.61 4.88 -29.16
CA VAL A 242 -6.48 4.91 -30.33
C VAL A 242 -6.36 3.56 -31.04
N ALA A 243 -7.51 2.95 -31.36
CA ALA A 243 -7.53 1.65 -32.03
C ALA A 243 -6.69 1.69 -33.31
N ASP A 244 -6.04 0.57 -33.65
CA ASP A 244 -5.10 0.49 -34.78
C ASP A 244 -5.73 0.87 -36.12
N ASN A 245 -7.05 0.78 -36.24
CA ASN A 245 -7.85 1.13 -37.41
C ASN A 245 -8.66 2.42 -37.24
N ALA A 246 -8.34 3.25 -36.24
CA ALA A 246 -9.04 4.49 -35.96
C ALA A 246 -8.08 5.68 -35.83
N ILE A 247 -8.62 6.89 -36.01
CA ILE A 247 -7.98 8.13 -35.55
C ILE A 247 -8.85 8.77 -34.47
N GLN A 248 -8.23 9.45 -33.51
CA GLN A 248 -8.94 10.27 -32.54
C GLN A 248 -8.78 11.74 -32.90
N ILE A 249 -9.88 12.46 -33.03
CA ILE A 249 -9.88 13.91 -33.27
C ILE A 249 -10.28 14.59 -31.96
N ASN A 250 -9.33 15.27 -31.35
CA ASN A 250 -9.55 16.08 -30.15
C ASN A 250 -9.96 17.49 -30.58
N LEU A 251 -11.14 17.92 -30.17
CA LEU A 251 -11.69 19.24 -30.44
C LEU A 251 -11.25 20.18 -29.33
N VAL A 252 -10.42 21.17 -29.67
CA VAL A 252 -9.72 22.01 -28.69
C VAL A 252 -10.14 23.48 -28.76
N ASP A 253 -9.99 24.19 -27.64
CA ASP A 253 -10.20 25.63 -27.58
C ASP A 253 -9.25 26.36 -28.57
N PRO A 254 -9.74 27.32 -29.38
CA PRO A 254 -8.91 28.01 -30.35
C PRO A 254 -7.81 28.88 -29.71
N LYS A 255 -7.95 29.22 -28.43
CA LYS A 255 -6.96 30.01 -27.66
C LYS A 255 -6.01 29.15 -26.84
N ASP A 256 -6.35 27.89 -26.60
CA ASP A 256 -5.56 26.96 -25.79
C ASP A 256 -5.67 25.52 -26.33
N ASN A 257 -4.66 25.11 -27.10
CA ASN A 257 -4.57 23.78 -27.72
C ASN A 257 -4.44 22.64 -26.68
N SER A 258 -4.20 22.93 -25.41
CA SER A 258 -4.17 21.92 -24.33
C SER A 258 -5.55 21.66 -23.71
N LYS A 259 -6.51 22.55 -23.94
CA LYS A 259 -7.88 22.45 -23.45
C LYS A 259 -8.75 21.71 -24.46
N VAL A 260 -8.88 20.39 -24.27
CA VAL A 260 -9.80 19.53 -25.03
C VAL A 260 -11.23 19.76 -24.55
N ILE A 261 -12.11 20.17 -25.47
CA ILE A 261 -13.54 20.38 -25.25
C ILE A 261 -14.28 19.04 -25.34
N LYS A 262 -14.02 18.29 -26.41
CA LYS A 262 -14.59 16.98 -26.74
C LYS A 262 -13.61 16.20 -27.61
N SER A 263 -13.84 14.90 -27.77
CA SER A 263 -13.12 14.08 -28.75
C SER A 263 -14.10 13.19 -29.51
N ILE A 264 -13.79 12.93 -30.78
CA ILE A 264 -14.48 11.92 -31.59
C ILE A 264 -13.49 10.87 -32.07
N THR A 265 -13.95 9.66 -32.32
CA THR A 265 -13.13 8.55 -32.85
C THR A 265 -13.68 8.16 -34.21
N VAL A 266 -12.81 8.19 -35.23
CA VAL A 266 -13.17 7.85 -36.60
C VAL A 266 -12.50 6.53 -36.94
N THR A 267 -13.30 5.48 -37.10
CA THR A 267 -12.82 4.13 -37.43
C THR A 267 -12.95 3.86 -38.93
N ARG A 268 -11.98 3.15 -39.50
CA ARG A 268 -12.06 2.65 -40.88
C ARG A 268 -11.72 1.17 -40.92
N ASP A 269 -12.64 0.38 -41.45
CA ASP A 269 -12.43 -1.06 -41.57
C ASP A 269 -11.25 -1.39 -42.48
N GLY A 270 -10.42 -2.34 -42.05
CA GLY A 270 -9.21 -2.77 -42.77
C GLY A 270 -8.04 -1.78 -42.72
N ALA A 271 -8.17 -0.62 -42.07
CA ALA A 271 -7.06 0.31 -41.90
C ALA A 271 -5.97 -0.28 -40.98
N LYS A 272 -4.70 0.00 -41.29
CA LYS A 272 -3.55 -0.47 -40.53
C LYS A 272 -2.92 0.66 -39.75
N LYS A 273 -2.45 0.35 -38.53
CA LYS A 273 -1.72 1.30 -37.70
C LYS A 273 -0.55 1.92 -38.46
N GLY A 274 -0.37 3.22 -38.34
CA GLY A 274 0.76 3.95 -38.91
C GLY A 274 0.58 4.42 -40.35
N THR A 275 -0.50 4.03 -41.06
CA THR A 275 -0.84 4.61 -42.36
C THR A 275 -1.65 5.89 -42.19
N ASN A 276 -1.52 6.84 -43.11
CA ASN A 276 -2.30 8.08 -43.09
C ASN A 276 -3.81 7.80 -43.23
N PHE A 277 -4.64 8.63 -42.58
CA PHE A 277 -6.09 8.60 -42.70
C PHE A 277 -6.58 9.10 -44.07
N GLY A 278 -5.94 10.14 -44.59
CA GLY A 278 -6.21 10.70 -45.91
C GLY A 278 -5.21 10.25 -46.96
N TYR A 279 -5.18 11.00 -48.06
CA TYR A 279 -4.26 10.79 -49.17
C TYR A 279 -3.71 12.12 -49.67
N SER A 280 -2.57 12.07 -50.36
CA SER A 280 -2.01 13.23 -51.05
C SER A 280 -2.48 13.23 -52.51
N ASP A 281 -3.01 14.36 -52.96
CA ASP A 281 -3.44 14.59 -54.33
C ASP A 281 -2.69 15.82 -54.88
N ASN A 282 -1.79 15.59 -55.84
CA ASN A 282 -0.90 16.62 -56.40
C ASN A 282 -0.18 17.48 -55.35
N GLY A 283 0.29 16.85 -54.27
CA GLY A 283 1.00 17.52 -53.18
C GLY A 283 0.09 18.15 -52.11
N ASN A 284 -1.23 18.12 -52.29
CA ASN A 284 -2.20 18.59 -51.31
C ASN A 284 -2.79 17.42 -50.53
N TRP A 285 -2.71 17.47 -49.21
CA TRP A 285 -3.31 16.47 -48.34
C TRP A 285 -4.81 16.66 -48.21
N THR A 286 -5.55 15.59 -48.44
CA THR A 286 -7.01 15.61 -48.48
C THR A 286 -7.62 14.31 -47.94
N ILE A 287 -8.93 14.34 -47.67
CA ILE A 287 -9.75 13.19 -47.31
C ILE A 287 -10.98 13.15 -48.23
N SER A 288 -11.59 11.97 -48.38
CA SER A 288 -12.74 11.77 -49.26
C SER A 288 -13.94 12.64 -48.85
N MET A 289 -14.82 12.99 -49.79
CA MET A 289 -16.02 13.79 -49.47
C MET A 289 -16.92 13.10 -48.44
N SER A 290 -17.02 11.76 -48.47
CA SER A 290 -17.75 10.98 -47.49
C SER A 290 -17.13 11.07 -46.09
N ASP A 291 -15.79 11.01 -45.98
CA ASP A 291 -15.11 11.19 -44.69
C ASP A 291 -15.34 12.60 -44.15
N ARG A 292 -15.23 13.63 -45.01
CA ARG A 292 -15.47 15.04 -44.61
C ARG A 292 -16.86 15.21 -44.01
N ALA A 293 -17.89 14.70 -44.69
CA ALA A 293 -19.27 14.80 -44.23
C ALA A 293 -19.49 14.02 -42.92
N SER A 294 -18.99 12.79 -42.84
CA SER A 294 -19.11 11.95 -41.64
C SER A 294 -18.42 12.58 -40.43
N ILE A 295 -17.19 13.07 -40.59
CA ILE A 295 -16.43 13.73 -39.53
C ILE A 295 -17.15 14.98 -39.06
N LEU A 296 -17.61 15.85 -39.98
CA LEU A 296 -18.33 17.06 -39.61
C LEU A 296 -19.63 16.76 -38.84
N ASN A 297 -20.38 15.73 -39.23
CA ASN A 297 -21.57 15.31 -38.49
C ASN A 297 -21.22 14.86 -37.07
N GLN A 298 -20.21 14.00 -36.92
CA GLN A 298 -19.74 13.54 -35.59
C GLN A 298 -19.24 14.70 -34.72
N ILE A 299 -18.54 15.68 -35.30
CA ILE A 299 -18.10 16.88 -34.58
C ILE A 299 -19.29 17.69 -34.07
N ARG A 300 -20.29 17.96 -34.92
CA ARG A 300 -21.49 18.71 -34.52
C ARG A 300 -22.25 18.00 -33.42
N ASP A 301 -22.43 16.69 -33.54
CA ASP A 301 -23.08 15.87 -32.51
C ASP A 301 -22.32 15.91 -31.18
N ALA A 302 -20.99 15.83 -31.22
CA ALA A 302 -20.15 15.87 -30.03
C ALA A 302 -20.18 17.24 -29.33
N LEU A 303 -20.24 18.33 -30.10
CA LEU A 303 -20.26 19.71 -29.59
C LEU A 303 -21.65 20.19 -29.16
N ASN A 304 -22.71 19.41 -29.44
CA ASN A 304 -24.07 19.76 -29.03
C ASN A 304 -24.16 19.99 -27.50
N GLY A 305 -24.75 21.11 -27.10
CA GLY A 305 -24.85 21.53 -25.70
C GLY A 305 -23.59 22.17 -25.12
N THR A 306 -22.55 22.41 -25.95
CA THR A 306 -21.36 23.19 -25.56
C THR A 306 -21.43 24.62 -26.09
N SER A 307 -20.55 25.50 -25.60
CA SER A 307 -20.37 26.88 -26.11
C SER A 307 -19.41 26.94 -27.32
N TYR A 308 -19.31 25.85 -28.09
CA TYR A 308 -18.39 25.75 -29.22
C TYR A 308 -19.07 25.14 -30.45
N THR A 309 -18.61 25.51 -31.64
CA THR A 309 -19.11 25.00 -32.93
C THR A 309 -17.98 24.79 -33.95
N LEU A 310 -18.23 23.95 -34.95
CA LEU A 310 -17.39 23.83 -36.14
C LEU A 310 -18.26 23.41 -37.34
N ASP A 311 -18.75 24.39 -38.08
CA ASP A 311 -19.70 24.16 -39.19
C ASP A 311 -19.02 23.64 -40.45
N MET A 312 -17.75 23.99 -40.64
CA MET A 312 -16.91 23.55 -41.76
C MET A 312 -15.46 23.30 -41.34
N LEU A 313 -14.82 22.34 -42.00
CA LEU A 313 -13.38 22.13 -41.90
C LEU A 313 -12.65 23.03 -42.88
N THR A 314 -11.67 23.79 -42.40
CA THR A 314 -10.74 24.55 -43.26
C THR A 314 -9.81 23.61 -44.02
N THR A 315 -9.19 24.10 -45.10
CA THR A 315 -8.18 23.35 -45.86
C THR A 315 -7.03 22.85 -44.97
N ALA A 316 -6.61 23.67 -43.99
CA ALA A 316 -5.56 23.28 -43.05
C ALA A 316 -6.00 22.14 -42.11
N GLN A 317 -7.22 22.20 -41.56
CA GLN A 317 -7.76 21.14 -40.71
C GLN A 317 -7.96 19.84 -41.50
N ILE A 318 -8.41 19.93 -42.76
CA ILE A 318 -8.49 18.77 -43.66
C ILE A 318 -7.11 18.14 -43.86
N ALA A 319 -6.09 18.95 -44.14
CA ALA A 319 -4.73 18.46 -44.32
C ALA A 319 -4.16 17.83 -43.04
N GLN A 320 -4.47 18.38 -41.85
CA GLN A 320 -4.06 17.82 -40.56
C GLN A 320 -4.71 16.46 -40.31
N ILE A 321 -6.03 16.35 -40.49
CA ILE A 321 -6.76 15.09 -40.36
C ILE A 321 -6.23 14.06 -41.37
N ALA A 322 -6.02 14.47 -42.62
CA ALA A 322 -5.52 13.61 -43.69
C ALA A 322 -4.15 13.00 -43.34
N GLN A 323 -3.24 13.80 -42.79
CA GLN A 323 -1.89 13.36 -42.42
C GLN A 323 -1.85 12.54 -41.13
N THR A 324 -2.93 12.51 -40.35
CA THR A 324 -2.98 11.76 -39.09
C THR A 324 -2.89 10.27 -39.39
N ASN A 325 -2.00 9.57 -38.70
CA ASN A 325 -1.87 8.13 -38.86
C ASN A 325 -2.92 7.38 -38.04
N PHE A 326 -3.45 6.28 -38.58
CA PHE A 326 -4.29 5.36 -37.81
C PHE A 326 -3.53 4.83 -36.57
N GLY A 327 -4.24 4.73 -35.44
CA GLY A 327 -3.69 4.49 -34.11
C GLY A 327 -3.11 5.73 -33.43
N SER A 328 -3.38 6.93 -33.94
CA SER A 328 -2.92 8.22 -33.37
C SER A 328 -4.05 9.23 -33.22
N SER A 329 -3.75 10.37 -32.59
CA SER A 329 -4.69 11.48 -32.37
C SER A 329 -4.23 12.77 -33.06
N VAL A 330 -5.18 13.65 -33.35
CA VAL A 330 -4.94 15.01 -33.86
C VAL A 330 -5.82 16.02 -33.15
N ASN A 331 -5.28 17.22 -32.91
CA ASN A 331 -6.05 18.33 -32.35
C ASN A 331 -6.59 19.22 -33.46
N ILE A 332 -7.88 19.53 -33.40
CA ILE A 332 -8.59 20.40 -34.35
C ILE A 332 -9.27 21.50 -33.55
N SER A 333 -8.87 22.75 -33.76
CA SER A 333 -9.46 23.90 -33.10
C SER A 333 -10.91 24.11 -33.53
N VAL A 334 -11.80 24.35 -32.56
CA VAL A 334 -13.21 24.71 -32.79
C VAL A 334 -13.42 26.20 -32.56
N ASN A 335 -14.60 26.72 -32.89
CA ASN A 335 -14.94 28.13 -32.69
C ASN A 335 -15.76 28.29 -31.41
N ALA A 336 -15.46 29.29 -30.60
CA ALA A 336 -16.36 29.68 -29.51
C ALA A 336 -17.61 30.36 -30.12
N VAL A 337 -18.78 30.05 -29.57
CA VAL A 337 -20.07 30.66 -29.95
C VAL A 337 -20.32 31.91 -29.11
#